data_AF-A0AAD9QUD9-F1
#
_entry.id   AF-A0AAD9QUD9-F1
#
_cell.length_a   1.000
_cell.length_b   1.000
_cell.length_c   1.000
_cell.angle_alpha   90.00
_cell.angle_beta   90.00
_cell.angle_gamma   90.00
#
_symmetry.space_group_name_H-M   'P 1'
#
loop_
_entity.id
_entity.type
_entity.pdbx_description
1 polymer ?
#
loop_
_entity_poly.entity_id
_entity_poly.type
_entity_poly.pdbx_seq_one_letter_code
_entity_poly.pdbx_strand_id
1 'polypeptide(L)'
;MAEKPEDLNLPNAVVSRLAKDALPENVNISKEARTAIGKAASVFVLYATSCANNFAQKQKRKTLTAADVFDALDEMEFEQFVQPLKESLALFKKEQKGKKEAAAETKRKKSDTASETEPESKRQKTEADKEVSEEKQKEISGKAREDTSQGAGNRE
;
A
#
# COMPACT_ATOMS: atom_id res chain seq x y z
N MET A 1 4.56 -11.84 16.59
CA MET A 1 4.72 -12.57 15.31
C MET A 1 4.37 -14.02 15.57
N ALA A 2 4.13 -14.86 14.55
CA ALA A 2 3.88 -16.28 14.77
C ALA A 2 4.94 -16.86 15.70
N GLU A 3 4.52 -17.41 16.83
CA GLU A 3 5.45 -17.89 17.86
C GLU A 3 5.83 -19.34 17.60
N LYS A 4 4.99 -20.07 16.85
CA LYS A 4 5.22 -21.45 16.48
C LYS A 4 4.91 -21.70 15.00
N PRO A 5 5.59 -22.68 14.36
CA PRO A 5 5.29 -23.07 12.98
C PRO A 5 3.82 -23.45 12.76
N GLU A 6 3.15 -23.97 13.80
CA GLU A 6 1.73 -24.35 13.72
C GLU A 6 0.79 -23.15 13.55
N ASP A 7 1.21 -21.94 13.94
CA ASP A 7 0.44 -20.70 13.78
C ASP A 7 0.36 -20.25 12.30
N LEU A 8 1.21 -20.83 11.46
CA LEU A 8 1.30 -20.53 10.02
C LEU A 8 0.57 -21.57 9.16
N ASN A 9 -0.20 -22.46 9.78
CA ASN A 9 -0.92 -23.50 9.06
C ASN A 9 -2.00 -22.92 8.13
N LEU A 10 -1.95 -23.32 6.86
CA LEU A 10 -2.97 -22.97 5.88
C LEU A 10 -4.28 -23.76 6.13
N PRO A 11 -5.45 -23.24 5.71
CA PRO A 11 -6.70 -23.97 5.86
C PRO A 11 -6.65 -25.35 5.19
N ASN A 12 -6.80 -26.40 6.01
CA ASN A 12 -6.69 -27.80 5.55
C ASN A 12 -7.61 -28.14 4.37
N ALA A 13 -8.80 -27.53 4.32
CA ALA A 13 -9.75 -27.73 3.22
C ALA A 13 -9.18 -27.23 1.87
N VAL A 14 -8.52 -26.07 1.87
CA VAL A 14 -7.93 -25.48 0.66
C VAL A 14 -6.73 -26.32 0.20
N VAL A 15 -5.84 -26.69 1.12
CA VAL A 15 -4.69 -27.56 0.83
C VAL A 15 -5.16 -28.90 0.25
N SER A 16 -6.19 -29.50 0.86
CA SER A 16 -6.74 -30.79 0.41
C SER A 16 -7.36 -30.69 -0.98
N ARG A 17 -8.03 -29.58 -1.31
CA ARG A 17 -8.61 -29.35 -2.63
C ARG A 17 -7.51 -29.23 -3.68
N LEU A 18 -6.55 -28.32 -3.47
CA LEU A 18 -5.44 -28.10 -4.41
C LEU A 18 -4.60 -29.36 -4.64
N ALA A 19 -4.34 -30.14 -3.59
CA ALA A 19 -3.59 -31.39 -3.73
C ALA A 19 -4.35 -32.43 -4.57
N LYS A 20 -5.68 -32.48 -4.48
CA LYS A 20 -6.50 -33.37 -5.33
C LYS A 20 -6.59 -32.87 -6.76
N ASP A 21 -6.69 -31.56 -6.97
CA ASP A 21 -6.78 -30.95 -8.30
C ASP A 21 -5.50 -31.24 -9.13
N ALA A 22 -4.38 -31.50 -8.47
CA ALA A 22 -3.12 -31.89 -9.10
C ALA A 22 -3.00 -33.41 -9.40
N LEU A 23 -3.99 -34.22 -9.05
CA LEU A 23 -3.97 -35.67 -9.20
C LEU A 23 -5.12 -36.16 -10.09
N PRO A 24 -4.99 -37.35 -10.72
CA PRO A 24 -6.09 -37.97 -11.44
C PRO A 24 -7.31 -38.23 -10.55
N GLU A 25 -8.48 -38.37 -11.20
CA GLU A 25 -9.70 -38.77 -10.52
C GLU A 25 -9.51 -40.10 -9.76
N ASN A 26 -10.15 -40.22 -8.60
CA ASN A 26 -10.14 -41.40 -7.72
C ASN A 26 -8.81 -41.68 -6.98
N VAL A 27 -7.87 -40.73 -6.95
CA VAL A 27 -6.69 -40.86 -6.08
C VAL A 27 -7.02 -40.39 -4.65
N ASN A 28 -6.72 -41.24 -3.67
CA ASN A 28 -6.89 -40.94 -2.26
C ASN A 28 -5.58 -40.41 -1.66
N ILE A 29 -5.68 -39.33 -0.88
CA ILE A 29 -4.55 -38.75 -0.14
C ILE A 29 -4.74 -39.02 1.36
N SER A 30 -3.73 -39.63 1.99
CA SER A 30 -3.75 -39.91 3.44
C SER A 30 -3.83 -38.63 4.26
N LYS A 31 -4.20 -38.75 5.54
CA LYS A 31 -4.29 -37.60 6.45
C LYS A 31 -2.90 -37.03 6.74
N GLU A 32 -1.91 -37.92 6.85
CA GLU A 32 -0.51 -37.63 7.10
C GLU A 32 0.09 -36.86 5.93
N ALA A 33 -0.16 -37.30 4.69
CA ALA A 33 0.30 -36.61 3.49
C ALA A 33 -0.30 -35.21 3.37
N ARG A 34 -1.61 -35.05 3.63
CA ARG A 34 -2.25 -33.71 3.63
C ARG A 34 -1.63 -32.78 4.67
N THR A 35 -1.34 -33.30 5.86
CA THR A 35 -0.68 -32.53 6.92
C THR A 35 0.74 -32.14 6.53
N ALA A 36 1.49 -33.07 5.92
CA ALA A 36 2.84 -32.82 5.44
C ALA A 36 2.88 -31.75 4.35
N ILE A 37 1.97 -31.81 3.37
CA ILE A 37 1.83 -30.79 2.31
C ILE A 37 1.49 -29.42 2.92
N GLY A 38 0.58 -29.36 3.89
CA GLY A 38 0.24 -28.12 4.58
C GLY A 38 1.44 -27.49 5.28
N LYS A 39 2.22 -28.29 6.01
CA LYS A 39 3.46 -27.83 6.66
C LYS A 39 4.52 -27.40 5.63
N ALA A 40 4.69 -28.17 4.56
CA ALA A 40 5.63 -27.85 3.48
C ALA A 40 5.26 -26.53 2.79
N ALA A 41 3.96 -26.25 2.58
CA ALA A 41 3.49 -24.99 2.03
C ALA A 41 3.82 -23.79 2.95
N SER A 42 3.63 -23.93 4.26
CA SER A 42 4.02 -22.88 5.23
C SER A 42 5.53 -22.62 5.20
N VAL A 43 6.34 -23.69 5.16
CA VAL A 43 7.81 -23.57 5.04
C VAL A 43 8.20 -22.94 3.71
N PHE A 44 7.54 -23.30 2.61
CA PHE A 44 7.78 -22.71 1.29
C PHE A 44 7.57 -21.19 1.30
N VAL A 45 6.47 -20.71 1.90
CA VAL A 45 6.21 -19.25 2.00
C VAL A 45 7.30 -18.55 2.79
N LEU A 46 7.73 -19.13 3.92
CA LEU A 46 8.82 -18.57 4.73
C LEU A 46 10.15 -18.54 3.97
N TYR A 47 10.48 -19.64 3.29
CA TYR A 47 11.71 -19.77 2.53
C TYR A 47 11.75 -18.81 1.35
N ALA A 48 10.68 -18.76 0.54
CA ALA A 48 10.56 -17.83 -0.58
C ALA A 48 10.66 -16.36 -0.12
N THR A 49 10.01 -16.03 1.01
CA THR A 49 10.09 -14.68 1.60
C THR A 49 11.50 -14.35 2.05
N SER A 50 12.21 -15.31 2.66
CA SER A 50 13.60 -15.13 3.09
C SER A 50 14.54 -14.90 1.90
N CYS A 51 14.41 -15.71 0.84
CA CYS A 51 15.17 -15.55 -0.39
C CYS A 51 14.90 -14.20 -1.06
N ALA A 52 13.64 -13.83 -1.24
CA ALA A 52 13.27 -12.52 -1.79
C ALA A 52 13.80 -11.36 -0.94
N ASN A 53 13.79 -11.50 0.39
CA ASN A 53 14.36 -10.49 1.27
C ASN A 53 15.87 -10.34 1.06
N ASN A 54 16.60 -11.43 0.82
CA ASN A 54 18.02 -11.35 0.51
C ASN A 54 18.27 -10.54 -0.78
N PHE A 55 17.44 -10.68 -1.82
CA PHE A 55 17.53 -9.86 -3.04
C PHE A 55 17.26 -8.37 -2.77
N ALA A 56 16.21 -8.06 -2.01
CA ALA A 56 15.92 -6.67 -1.65
C ALA A 56 17.05 -6.04 -0.83
N GLN A 57 17.59 -6.76 0.15
CA GLN A 57 18.70 -6.29 1.00
C GLN A 57 20.00 -6.11 0.21
N LYS A 58 20.31 -7.02 -0.73
CA LYS A 58 21.45 -6.86 -1.67
C LYS A 58 21.35 -5.55 -2.45
N GLN A 59 20.14 -5.12 -2.78
CA GLN A 59 19.86 -3.84 -3.45
C GLN A 59 19.66 -2.66 -2.50
N LYS A 60 19.97 -2.81 -1.20
CA LYS A 60 19.81 -1.80 -0.14
C LYS A 60 18.36 -1.30 0.03
N ARG A 61 17.38 -2.12 -0.33
CA ARG A 61 15.95 -1.82 -0.17
C ARG A 61 15.39 -2.49 1.08
N LYS A 62 14.53 -1.76 1.80
CA LYS A 62 13.76 -2.28 2.95
C LYS A 62 12.39 -2.83 2.57
N THR A 63 12.02 -2.71 1.30
CA THR A 63 10.71 -3.09 0.76
C THR A 63 10.90 -4.16 -0.30
N LEU A 64 10.21 -5.29 -0.11
CA LEU A 64 10.08 -6.34 -1.10
C LEU A 64 9.26 -5.88 -2.29
N THR A 65 9.73 -6.19 -3.48
CA THR A 65 9.07 -5.92 -4.75
C THR A 65 8.77 -7.23 -5.47
N ALA A 66 7.93 -7.19 -6.51
CA ALA A 66 7.66 -8.38 -7.32
C ALA A 66 8.92 -8.94 -8.00
N ALA A 67 9.88 -8.06 -8.37
CA ALA A 67 11.14 -8.48 -8.96
C ALA A 67 11.95 -9.38 -8.02
N ASP A 68 12.02 -9.03 -6.73
CA ASP A 68 12.70 -9.84 -5.72
C ASP A 68 12.11 -11.25 -5.60
N VAL A 69 10.80 -11.37 -5.76
CA VAL A 69 10.11 -12.67 -5.71
C VAL A 69 10.40 -13.48 -6.96
N PHE A 70 10.49 -12.86 -8.14
CA PHE A 70 10.88 -13.56 -9.36
C PHE A 70 12.33 -14.06 -9.27
N ASP A 71 13.27 -13.21 -8.87
CA ASP A 71 14.68 -13.58 -8.71
C ASP A 71 14.84 -14.69 -7.64
N ALA A 72 14.04 -14.64 -6.57
CA ALA A 72 14.01 -15.69 -5.57
C ALA A 72 13.49 -17.03 -6.10
N LEU A 73 12.47 -17.04 -6.96
CA LEU A 73 11.97 -18.27 -7.56
C LEU A 73 12.99 -18.90 -8.51
N ASP A 74 13.77 -18.08 -9.22
CA ASP A 74 14.86 -18.57 -10.05
C ASP A 74 15.98 -19.18 -9.19
N GLU A 75 16.42 -18.51 -8.12
CA GLU A 75 17.44 -19.04 -7.18
C GLU A 75 17.00 -20.32 -6.47
N MET A 76 15.68 -20.48 -6.25
CA MET A 76 15.10 -21.66 -5.61
C MET A 76 14.81 -22.82 -6.59
N GLU A 77 15.23 -22.70 -7.85
CA GLU A 77 14.99 -23.71 -8.91
C GLU A 77 13.48 -23.95 -9.19
N PHE A 78 12.68 -22.88 -9.10
CA PHE A 78 11.25 -22.86 -9.43
C PHE A 78 10.95 -21.93 -10.62
N GLU A 79 11.84 -21.86 -11.61
CA GLU A 79 11.72 -20.98 -12.79
C GLU A 79 10.40 -21.20 -13.56
N GLN A 80 9.89 -22.44 -13.53
CA GLN A 80 8.61 -22.82 -14.11
C GLN A 80 7.41 -22.03 -13.56
N PHE A 81 7.51 -21.45 -12.36
CA PHE A 81 6.46 -20.61 -11.77
C PHE A 81 6.54 -19.14 -12.18
N VAL A 82 7.66 -18.68 -12.72
CA VAL A 82 7.89 -17.26 -13.00
C VAL A 82 6.94 -16.71 -14.05
N GLN A 83 6.74 -17.42 -15.17
CA GLN A 83 5.85 -16.95 -16.24
C GLN A 83 4.37 -16.91 -15.79
N PRO A 84 3.79 -17.99 -15.23
CA PRO A 84 2.43 -17.95 -14.70
C PRO A 84 2.22 -16.85 -13.64
N LEU A 85 3.24 -16.58 -12.81
CA LEU A 85 3.16 -15.55 -11.79
C LEU A 85 3.18 -14.13 -12.38
N LYS A 86 3.97 -13.88 -13.44
CA LYS A 86 3.98 -12.61 -14.18
C LYS A 86 2.62 -12.32 -14.82
N GLU A 87 2.00 -13.33 -15.42
CA GLU A 87 0.65 -13.22 -16.00
C GLU A 87 -0.39 -12.89 -14.91
N SER A 88 -0.34 -13.62 -13.79
CA SER A 88 -1.21 -13.37 -12.64
C SER A 88 -1.06 -11.95 -12.08
N LEU A 89 0.18 -11.44 -12.01
CA LEU A 89 0.46 -10.07 -11.59
C LEU A 89 -0.11 -9.03 -12.59
N ALA A 90 -0.03 -9.30 -13.89
CA ALA A 90 -0.60 -8.42 -14.91
C ALA A 90 -2.13 -8.34 -14.81
N LEU A 91 -2.81 -9.48 -14.64
CA LEU A 91 -4.24 -9.55 -14.40
C LEU A 91 -4.64 -8.78 -13.13
N PHE A 92 -3.93 -9.01 -12.03
CA PHE A 92 -4.16 -8.30 -10.77
C PHE A 92 -4.04 -6.77 -10.92
N LYS A 93 -3.01 -6.28 -11.63
CA LYS A 93 -2.83 -4.84 -11.90
C LYS A 93 -3.97 -4.27 -12.73
N LYS A 94 -4.44 -5.00 -13.74
CA LYS A 94 -5.58 -4.62 -14.59
C LYS A 94 -6.86 -4.49 -13.76
N GLU A 95 -7.16 -5.46 -12.91
CA GLU A 95 -8.33 -5.43 -12.04
C GLU A 95 -8.29 -4.29 -11.02
N GLN A 96 -7.12 -4.02 -10.43
CA GLN A 96 -6.95 -2.90 -9.50
C GLN A 96 -7.18 -1.54 -10.18
N LYS A 97 -6.75 -1.38 -11.44
CA LYS A 97 -7.01 -0.17 -12.21
C LYS A 97 -8.52 0.01 -12.47
N GLY A 98 -9.21 -1.05 -12.90
CA GLY A 98 -10.66 -1.00 -13.12
C GLY A 98 -11.47 -0.67 -11.87
N LYS A 99 -11.08 -1.19 -10.69
CA LYS A 99 -11.70 -0.83 -9.40
C LYS A 99 -11.51 0.65 -9.05
N LYS A 100 -10.33 1.22 -9.30
CA LYS A 100 -10.06 2.65 -9.07
C LYS A 100 -10.86 3.53 -10.02
N GLU A 101 -10.98 3.13 -11.28
CA GLU A 101 -11.76 3.86 -12.29
C GLU A 101 -13.26 3.84 -11.97
N ALA A 102 -13.81 2.68 -11.59
CA ALA A 102 -15.22 2.56 -11.17
C ALA A 102 -15.53 3.38 -9.89
N ALA A 103 -14.60 3.41 -8.93
CA ALA A 103 -14.73 4.23 -7.73
C ALA A 103 -14.66 5.74 -8.04
N ALA A 104 -13.85 6.15 -9.01
CA ALA A 104 -13.76 7.54 -9.46
C ALA A 104 -15.02 7.97 -10.21
N GLU A 105 -15.60 7.10 -11.05
CA GLU A 105 -16.85 7.37 -11.77
C GLU A 105 -18.04 7.47 -10.81
N THR A 106 -18.10 6.61 -9.79
CA THR A 106 -19.13 6.68 -8.74
C THR A 106 -19.05 7.98 -7.94
N LYS A 107 -17.84 8.47 -7.66
CA LYS A 107 -17.63 9.77 -7.00
C LYS A 107 -18.06 10.94 -7.89
N ARG A 108 -17.80 10.89 -9.20
CA ARG A 108 -18.23 11.92 -10.16
C ARG A 108 -19.75 11.96 -10.33
N LYS A 109 -20.42 10.80 -10.44
CA LYS A 109 -21.89 10.74 -10.48
C LYS A 109 -22.53 11.27 -9.20
N LYS A 110 -21.91 11.04 -8.02
CA LYS A 110 -22.41 11.59 -6.75
C LYS A 110 -22.23 13.11 -6.62
N SER A 111 -21.21 13.69 -7.26
CA SER A 111 -21.05 15.15 -7.30
C SER A 111 -21.99 15.82 -8.31
N ASP A 112 -22.32 15.14 -9.41
CA ASP A 112 -23.27 15.67 -10.41
C ASP A 112 -24.73 15.64 -9.91
N THR A 113 -25.14 14.60 -9.17
CA THR A 113 -26.52 14.54 -8.61
C THR A 113 -26.76 15.51 -7.44
N ALA A 114 -25.71 16.05 -6.82
CA ALA A 114 -25.83 17.04 -5.75
C ALA A 114 -25.96 18.50 -6.24
N SER A 115 -25.87 18.73 -7.56
CA SER A 115 -25.91 20.08 -8.16
C SER A 115 -27.28 20.51 -8.67
N GLU A 116 -28.33 19.68 -8.59
CA GLU A 116 -29.67 20.00 -9.08
C GLU A 116 -30.71 20.02 -7.94
N THR A 117 -30.58 20.94 -6.98
CA THR A 117 -31.72 21.45 -6.19
C THR A 117 -31.31 22.71 -5.42
N GLU A 118 -31.34 23.86 -6.07
CA GLU A 118 -31.61 25.14 -5.39
C GLU A 118 -32.59 25.96 -6.24
N PRO A 119 -33.76 26.35 -5.72
CA PRO A 119 -34.65 27.28 -6.40
C PRO A 119 -34.17 28.72 -6.15
N GLU A 120 -34.08 29.45 -7.26
CA GLU A 120 -33.73 30.84 -7.40
C GLU A 120 -34.76 31.78 -6.73
N SER A 121 -34.39 32.59 -5.74
CA SER A 121 -35.13 33.83 -5.45
C SER A 121 -34.41 34.89 -4.61
N LYS A 122 -34.44 36.12 -5.16
CA LYS A 122 -34.33 37.46 -4.55
C LYS A 122 -32.97 38.16 -4.53
N ARG A 123 -32.72 38.83 -5.66
CA ARG A 123 -31.98 40.10 -5.82
C ARG A 123 -32.61 41.27 -5.04
N GLN A 124 -31.74 42.25 -4.73
CA GLN A 124 -31.95 43.64 -4.25
C GLN A 124 -32.22 43.80 -2.74
N LYS A 125 -31.48 44.64 -1.99
CA LYS A 125 -31.24 46.08 -2.25
C LYS A 125 -30.03 46.69 -1.49
N THR A 126 -29.36 47.62 -2.17
CA THR A 126 -28.80 48.95 -1.78
C THR A 126 -27.64 49.14 -0.79
N GLU A 127 -26.58 49.69 -1.37
CA GLU A 127 -25.56 50.64 -0.90
C GLU A 127 -25.95 51.59 0.26
N ALA A 128 -25.15 51.53 1.32
CA ALA A 128 -24.72 52.58 2.26
C ALA A 128 -23.83 51.81 3.26
N ASP A 129 -22.50 51.92 3.25
CA ASP A 129 -21.78 53.04 3.83
C ASP A 129 -20.30 52.90 3.40
N LYS A 130 -19.84 53.83 2.57
CA LYS A 130 -18.40 54.10 2.35
C LYS A 130 -18.05 55.17 3.37
N GLU A 131 -17.27 54.79 4.37
CA GLU A 131 -16.32 55.59 5.19
C GLU A 131 -16.16 54.78 6.49
N VAL A 132 -15.04 54.13 6.77
CA VAL A 132 -13.87 54.75 7.40
C VAL A 132 -12.71 53.73 7.43
N SER A 133 -11.51 54.21 7.08
CA SER A 133 -10.14 53.76 7.42
C SER A 133 -9.65 52.37 6.97
N GLU A 134 -9.09 52.25 5.77
CA GLU A 134 -7.64 52.44 5.51
C GLU A 134 -6.80 52.94 6.69
N GLU A 135 -6.56 52.10 7.71
CA GLU A 135 -5.44 52.35 8.65
C GLU A 135 -5.06 51.11 9.48
N LYS A 136 -4.52 50.04 8.86
CA LYS A 136 -3.66 49.08 9.61
C LYS A 136 -2.75 48.18 8.78
N GLN A 137 -2.17 48.69 7.70
CA GLN A 137 -1.09 48.00 6.98
C GLN A 137 0.05 48.98 6.62
N LYS A 138 0.63 49.67 7.62
CA LYS A 138 1.99 50.22 7.45
C LYS A 138 2.74 50.71 8.70
N GLU A 139 2.59 50.07 9.84
CA GLU A 139 3.55 50.14 10.95
C GLU A 139 3.52 48.74 11.58
N ILE A 140 4.56 47.89 11.59
CA ILE A 140 5.84 48.07 12.26
C ILE A 140 6.87 47.20 11.52
N SER A 141 7.47 47.75 10.46
CA SER A 141 8.78 47.31 9.96
C SER A 141 9.65 48.56 9.98
N GLY A 142 10.55 48.65 10.96
CA GLY A 142 11.69 49.55 10.90
C GLY A 142 11.81 50.57 12.03
N LYS A 143 12.38 50.13 13.16
CA LYS A 143 13.44 50.88 13.86
C LYS A 143 14.09 49.90 14.85
N ALA A 144 15.29 49.38 14.55
CA ALA A 144 16.60 50.00 14.85
C ALA A 144 16.80 50.15 16.36
N ARG A 145 17.94 49.88 16.99
CA ARG A 145 19.32 49.53 16.65
C ARG A 145 20.01 49.37 18.03
N GLU A 146 21.17 48.72 18.05
CA GLU A 146 22.28 48.92 19.00
C GLU A 146 22.06 48.81 20.51
N ASP A 147 22.72 47.82 21.14
CA ASP A 147 23.87 48.01 22.05
C ASP A 147 24.46 46.60 22.34
N THR A 148 25.57 46.19 21.74
CA THR A 148 26.99 46.42 22.10
C THR A 148 27.42 45.76 23.42
N SER A 149 28.52 44.99 23.35
CA SER A 149 29.50 44.74 24.43
C SER A 149 29.02 43.83 25.58
N GLN A 150 29.73 42.88 26.17
CA GLN A 150 31.11 42.35 26.29
C GLN A 150 30.87 40.96 26.98
N GLY A 151 31.64 39.89 26.86
CA GLY A 151 33.08 39.71 26.82
C GLY A 151 33.41 38.46 27.68
N ALA A 152 34.53 37.79 27.34
CA ALA A 152 35.28 36.78 28.11
C ALA A 152 34.57 35.44 28.42
N GLY A 153 35.09 34.30 27.92
CA GLY A 153 36.13 33.50 28.59
C GLY A 153 35.44 32.37 29.38
N ASN A 154 35.83 31.10 29.42
CA ASN A 154 37.12 30.45 29.32
C ASN A 154 36.87 28.92 29.18
N ARG A 155 37.95 28.17 28.92
CA ARG A 155 38.25 26.72 29.12
C ARG A 155 37.33 25.96 30.11
N GLU A 156 37.08 24.67 29.95
CA GLU A 156 38.01 23.52 29.80
C GLU A 156 37.41 22.37 28.98
#